data_AF-A0A5R8YUQ3-F1
#
_entry.id   AF-A0A5R8YUQ3-F1
#
_cell.length_a   1.000
_cell.length_b   1.000
_cell.length_c   1.000
_cell.angle_alpha   90.00
_cell.angle_beta   90.00
_cell.angle_gamma   90.00
#
_symmetry.space_group_name_H-M   'P 1'
#
loop_
_entity.id
_entity.type
_entity.pdbx_description
1 polymer ?
#
loop_
_entity_poly.entity_id
_entity_poly.type
_entity_poly.pdbx_seq_one_letter_code
_entity_poly.pdbx_strand_id
1 'polypeptide(L)'
;MRVARIVVPALAVWASAGWASAEWLGHPAYGFTAARPPAPGGSVATVPHREAVRPPERPGRHAAAGPRQEAARQAGQAPGRVCAYRLRGVSAGGFLHVRGGAGRRHAPVGRLRVSDGGFAGACAVTHGWIAVRAADGASGFASARYLHRLDLSGRPSLSCAYRLKHVHKGGYLNVRESAGLGHVPVGKISPAQGNIAGACAADHGWVAVDTADGIPGWASARYLRKIP
;
A
#
# COMPACT_ATOMS: atom_id res chain seq x y z
N MET A 1 -17.06 47.74 -24.95
CA MET A 1 -17.62 46.79 -23.95
C MET A 1 -16.50 45.82 -23.58
N ARG A 2 -16.22 45.68 -22.27
CA ARG A 2 -14.95 45.12 -21.74
C ARG A 2 -14.98 43.58 -21.72
N VAL A 3 -13.94 42.96 -22.29
CA VAL A 3 -13.67 41.53 -22.21
C VAL A 3 -13.00 41.24 -20.85
N ALA A 4 -13.69 40.52 -19.97
CA ALA A 4 -13.12 40.06 -18.71
C ALA A 4 -12.39 38.72 -18.93
N ARG A 5 -11.05 38.77 -18.95
CA ARG A 5 -10.19 37.60 -18.81
C ARG A 5 -10.30 37.09 -17.37
N ILE A 6 -10.92 35.93 -17.18
CA ILE A 6 -10.89 35.22 -15.90
C ILE A 6 -9.55 34.49 -15.82
N VAL A 7 -8.64 35.07 -15.05
CA VAL A 7 -7.43 34.41 -14.53
C VAL A 7 -7.89 33.46 -13.44
N VAL A 8 -7.70 32.15 -13.63
CA VAL A 8 -7.90 31.12 -12.59
C VAL A 8 -6.58 30.94 -11.85
N PRO A 9 -6.46 31.25 -10.55
CA PRO A 9 -5.30 30.88 -9.78
C PRO A 9 -5.49 29.51 -9.10
N ALA A 10 -4.37 28.98 -8.61
CA ALA A 10 -4.20 27.82 -7.73
C ALA A 10 -4.04 26.45 -8.41
N LEU A 11 -2.80 26.24 -8.88
CA LEU A 11 -2.13 24.93 -8.86
C LEU A 11 -2.19 24.37 -7.43
N ALA A 12 -2.91 23.27 -7.24
CA ALA A 12 -2.80 22.46 -6.03
C ALA A 12 -1.47 21.69 -6.10
N VAL A 13 -0.45 22.27 -5.48
CA VAL A 13 0.80 21.59 -5.12
C VAL A 13 0.44 20.44 -4.20
N TRP A 14 0.71 19.20 -4.62
CA TRP A 14 0.64 18.05 -3.73
C TRP A 14 1.83 18.17 -2.75
N ALA A 15 1.53 18.66 -1.55
CA ALA A 15 2.42 18.56 -0.43
C ALA A 15 2.63 17.07 -0.12
N SER A 16 3.85 16.60 -0.34
CA SER A 16 4.37 15.35 0.21
C SER A 16 4.29 15.42 1.72
N ALA A 17 3.23 14.84 2.29
CA ALA A 17 3.18 14.54 3.71
C ALA A 17 4.26 13.49 3.98
N GLY A 18 5.36 13.95 4.60
CA GLY A 18 6.39 13.11 5.18
C GLY A 18 5.75 12.15 6.17
N TRP A 19 6.18 10.90 6.09
CA TRP A 19 5.68 9.82 6.91
C TRP A 19 6.33 9.96 8.28
N ALA A 20 5.64 10.65 9.19
CA ALA A 20 6.02 10.67 10.60
C ALA A 20 5.67 9.30 11.19
N SER A 21 6.69 8.54 11.57
CA SER A 21 6.54 7.39 12.45
C SER A 21 5.95 7.87 13.77
N ALA A 22 4.77 7.35 14.13
CA ALA A 22 4.21 7.55 15.45
C ALA A 22 5.10 6.83 16.47
N GLU A 23 5.82 7.62 17.27
CA GLU A 23 6.49 7.20 18.49
C GLU A 23 5.40 6.90 19.52
N TRP A 24 5.20 5.63 19.85
CA TRP A 24 4.31 5.23 20.95
C TRP A 24 5.12 5.04 22.22
N LEU A 25 4.73 5.84 23.21
CA LEU A 25 5.15 5.85 24.60
C LEU A 25 4.97 4.49 25.29
N GLY A 26 5.96 4.17 26.13
CA GLY A 26 5.86 3.52 27.44
C GLY A 26 4.87 2.37 27.64
N HIS A 27 5.41 1.18 27.91
CA HIS A 27 4.73 0.18 28.74
C HIS A 27 5.58 -0.13 29.99
N PRO A 28 4.95 -0.23 31.17
CA PRO A 28 5.64 -0.41 32.44
C PRO A 28 6.14 -1.85 32.62
N ALA A 29 7.27 -1.97 33.32
CA ALA A 29 7.83 -3.24 33.76
C ALA A 29 6.93 -3.90 34.81
N TYR A 30 6.49 -5.12 34.53
CA TYR A 30 5.91 -6.00 35.53
C TYR A 30 7.03 -6.52 36.44
N GLY A 31 6.98 -6.09 37.70
CA GLY A 31 7.83 -6.63 38.77
C GLY A 31 7.36 -8.03 39.15
N PHE A 32 8.32 -8.96 39.19
CA PHE A 32 8.19 -10.18 39.98
C PHE A 32 9.37 -10.25 40.95
N THR A 33 9.02 -10.24 42.23
CA THR A 33 9.87 -10.49 43.37
C THR A 33 10.23 -11.96 43.42
N ALA A 34 11.53 -12.26 43.56
CA ALA A 34 11.98 -13.56 44.05
C ALA A 34 13.17 -13.33 44.99
N ALA A 35 12.88 -13.42 46.29
CA ALA A 35 13.87 -13.41 47.36
C ALA A 35 14.74 -14.67 47.30
N ARG A 36 16.05 -14.52 47.56
CA ARG A 36 16.95 -15.64 47.89
C ARG A 36 17.93 -15.18 48.99
N PRO A 37 18.25 -16.05 49.99
CA PRO A 37 18.74 -15.64 51.31
C PRO A 37 20.27 -15.42 51.36
N PRO A 38 20.79 -14.84 52.46
CA PRO A 38 22.21 -14.47 52.55
C PRO A 38 23.09 -15.67 52.95
N ALA A 39 24.34 -15.65 52.49
CA ALA A 39 25.42 -16.47 53.04
C ALA A 39 26.68 -15.60 53.24
N PRO A 40 27.54 -15.91 54.22
CA PRO A 40 28.45 -14.94 54.83
C PRO A 40 29.90 -15.03 54.32
N GLY A 41 30.63 -13.91 54.50
CA GLY A 41 32.00 -13.83 55.00
C GLY A 41 33.15 -14.42 54.17
N GLY A 42 34.02 -13.55 53.63
CA GLY A 42 35.35 -13.92 53.15
C GLY A 42 36.17 -12.71 52.70
N SER A 43 37.33 -12.50 53.34
CA SER A 43 38.18 -11.31 53.31
C SER A 43 39.01 -11.05 52.04
N VAL A 44 39.15 -9.74 51.75
CA VAL A 44 40.35 -8.95 51.38
C VAL A 44 41.29 -9.45 50.26
N ALA A 45 41.37 -8.67 49.18
CA ALA A 45 42.64 -8.22 48.59
C ALA A 45 42.43 -7.02 47.64
N THR A 46 43.00 -5.88 48.00
CA THR A 46 43.02 -4.61 47.25
C THR A 46 44.16 -4.66 46.21
N VAL A 47 43.88 -4.33 44.94
CA VAL A 47 44.89 -4.10 43.89
C VAL A 47 44.51 -2.84 43.11
N PRO A 48 45.45 -1.92 42.83
CA PRO A 48 45.14 -0.52 42.56
C PRO A 48 44.74 -0.22 41.10
N HIS A 49 44.01 0.88 40.98
CA HIS A 49 43.55 1.55 39.76
C HIS A 49 44.72 1.81 38.80
N ARG A 50 44.61 1.37 37.54
CA ARG A 50 45.45 1.85 36.44
C ARG A 50 44.55 2.37 35.33
N GLU A 51 44.68 3.66 35.10
CA GLU A 51 43.93 4.47 34.14
C GLU A 51 44.22 3.99 32.71
N ALA A 52 43.19 3.44 32.04
CA ALA A 52 43.27 3.02 30.66
C ALA A 52 42.77 4.14 29.74
N VAL A 53 43.71 4.69 28.98
CA VAL A 53 43.53 5.70 27.94
C VAL A 53 42.47 5.25 26.92
N ARG A 54 41.47 6.11 26.66
CA ARG A 54 40.48 5.91 25.57
C ARG A 54 41.18 5.97 24.20
N PRO A 55 40.96 5.01 23.29
CA PRO A 55 41.38 5.16 21.90
C PRO A 55 40.43 6.13 21.16
N PRO A 56 40.91 6.85 20.12
CA PRO A 56 40.12 7.85 19.42
C PRO A 56 38.96 7.22 18.63
N GLU A 57 37.82 7.91 18.64
CA GLU A 57 36.62 7.57 17.89
C GLU A 57 36.92 7.48 16.38
N ARG A 58 36.47 6.39 15.76
CA ARG A 58 36.57 6.17 14.32
C ARG A 58 35.50 7.02 13.62
N PRO A 59 35.84 7.86 12.63
CA PRO A 59 34.87 8.71 11.97
C PRO A 59 33.81 7.87 11.24
N GLY A 60 32.56 8.30 11.38
CA GLY A 60 31.37 7.58 10.98
C GLY A 60 31.44 7.03 9.56
N ARG A 61 31.27 5.71 9.43
CA ARG A 61 30.73 5.14 8.20
C ARG A 61 29.34 5.71 8.03
N HIS A 62 29.17 6.61 7.06
CA HIS A 62 27.87 6.87 6.46
C HIS A 62 27.28 5.51 6.11
N ALA A 63 26.30 5.07 6.92
CA ALA A 63 25.62 3.82 6.72
C ALA A 63 24.90 3.90 5.38
N ALA A 64 25.54 3.37 4.34
CA ALA A 64 24.88 3.03 3.10
C ALA A 64 23.66 2.20 3.49
N ALA A 65 22.48 2.68 3.10
CA ALA A 65 21.22 2.02 3.36
C ALA A 65 21.34 0.56 2.92
N GLY A 66 21.21 -0.38 3.85
CA GLY A 66 21.41 -1.79 3.53
C GLY A 66 20.42 -2.27 2.46
N PRO A 67 20.69 -3.41 1.80
CA PRO A 67 19.85 -3.92 0.70
C PRO A 67 18.36 -4.11 1.07
N ARG A 68 18.03 -4.21 2.36
CA ARG A 68 16.64 -4.19 2.86
C ARG A 68 15.95 -2.83 2.74
N GLN A 69 16.66 -1.75 3.04
CA GLN A 69 16.14 -0.39 2.90
C GLN A 69 16.07 0.00 1.43
N GLU A 70 16.98 -0.50 0.60
CA GLU A 70 16.95 -0.28 -0.85
C GLU A 70 15.79 -1.02 -1.53
N ALA A 71 15.47 -2.26 -1.11
CA ALA A 71 14.27 -2.97 -1.57
C ALA A 71 12.97 -2.28 -1.11
N ALA A 72 12.95 -1.70 0.10
CA ALA A 72 11.83 -0.90 0.58
C ALA A 72 11.72 0.46 -0.14
N ARG A 73 12.84 1.09 -0.49
CA ARG A 73 12.90 2.30 -1.34
C ARG A 73 12.48 2.01 -2.77
N GLN A 74 12.89 0.87 -3.35
CA GLN A 74 12.42 0.42 -4.67
C GLN A 74 10.92 0.09 -4.67
N ALA A 75 10.36 -0.37 -3.54
CA ALA A 75 8.91 -0.52 -3.37
C ALA A 75 8.18 0.82 -3.13
N GLY A 76 8.86 1.82 -2.57
CA GLY A 76 8.33 3.17 -2.30
C GLY A 76 8.56 4.19 -3.43
N GLN A 77 9.36 3.87 -4.45
CA GLN A 77 9.87 4.86 -5.39
C GLN A 77 9.81 4.39 -6.85
N ALA A 78 8.59 4.23 -7.34
CA ALA A 78 8.27 4.59 -8.72
C ALA A 78 6.77 4.90 -8.79
N PRO A 79 6.35 6.06 -9.32
CA PRO A 79 5.05 6.13 -9.99
C PRO A 79 5.16 5.35 -11.31
N GLY A 80 5.47 4.05 -11.20
CA GLY A 80 5.32 3.11 -12.28
C GLY A 80 3.83 2.95 -12.51
N ARG A 81 3.42 2.92 -13.78
CA ARG A 81 2.03 2.71 -14.19
C ARG A 81 1.39 1.63 -13.30
N VAL A 82 0.26 1.96 -12.67
CA VAL A 82 -0.49 1.00 -11.85
C VAL A 82 -1.27 0.10 -12.81
N CYS A 83 -1.10 -1.19 -12.64
CA CYS A 83 -1.83 -2.22 -13.34
C CYS A 83 -2.76 -2.93 -12.35
N ALA A 84 -3.92 -3.36 -12.83
CA ALA A 84 -4.79 -4.24 -12.07
C ALA A 84 -4.50 -5.69 -12.38
N TYR A 85 -4.66 -6.52 -11.35
CA TYR A 85 -4.45 -7.95 -11.42
C TYR A 85 -5.55 -8.68 -10.66
N ARG A 86 -5.72 -9.96 -10.98
CA ARG A 86 -6.45 -10.94 -10.16
C ARG A 86 -5.59 -12.18 -9.93
N LEU A 87 -5.90 -12.94 -8.89
CA LEU A 87 -5.27 -14.24 -8.71
C LEU A 87 -5.74 -15.23 -9.79
N ARG A 88 -4.83 -16.09 -10.24
CA ARG A 88 -5.13 -17.24 -11.11
C ARG A 88 -4.45 -18.50 -10.57
N GLY A 89 -5.08 -19.65 -10.78
CA GLY A 89 -4.55 -20.93 -10.31
C GLY A 89 -4.40 -21.03 -8.79
N VAL A 90 -5.23 -20.27 -8.05
CA VAL A 90 -5.34 -20.32 -6.58
C VAL A 90 -6.78 -20.70 -6.26
N SER A 91 -6.98 -21.64 -5.32
CA SER A 91 -8.32 -22.08 -4.88
C SER A 91 -9.10 -20.93 -4.23
N ALA A 92 -10.44 -21.03 -4.21
CA ALA A 92 -11.31 -19.96 -3.67
C ALA A 92 -11.01 -19.60 -2.19
N GLY A 93 -10.67 -20.58 -1.35
CA GLY A 93 -10.22 -20.36 0.03
C GLY A 93 -8.71 -20.11 0.18
N GLY A 94 -7.97 -20.17 -0.92
CA GLY A 94 -6.52 -20.03 -0.96
C GLY A 94 -6.07 -18.57 -0.94
N PHE A 95 -4.75 -18.41 -0.79
CA PHE A 95 -4.11 -17.10 -0.83
C PHE A 95 -2.70 -17.21 -1.41
N LEU A 96 -2.18 -16.08 -1.84
CA LEU A 96 -0.79 -15.92 -2.25
C LEU A 96 -0.07 -15.01 -1.25
N HIS A 97 1.14 -15.41 -0.84
CA HIS A 97 1.96 -14.55 0.02
C HIS A 97 2.47 -13.32 -0.72
N VAL A 98 2.27 -12.16 -0.11
CA VAL A 98 3.02 -10.94 -0.41
C VAL A 98 4.28 -10.96 0.45
N ARG A 99 5.44 -10.77 -0.15
CA ARG A 99 6.75 -10.87 0.51
C ARG A 99 7.48 -9.53 0.50
N GLY A 100 8.36 -9.31 1.47
CA GLY A 100 9.14 -8.07 1.58
C GLY A 100 10.16 -7.83 0.44
N GLY A 101 10.29 -8.75 -0.51
CA GLY A 101 11.18 -8.63 -1.66
C GLY A 101 10.84 -9.64 -2.75
N ALA A 102 11.39 -9.42 -3.94
CA ALA A 102 11.18 -10.26 -5.13
C ALA A 102 11.90 -11.61 -5.01
N GLY A 103 11.33 -12.55 -4.25
CA GLY A 103 11.90 -13.88 -4.08
C GLY A 103 11.27 -14.71 -2.97
N ARG A 104 11.35 -16.03 -3.10
CA ARG A 104 10.80 -16.98 -2.10
C ARG A 104 11.51 -16.91 -0.74
N ARG A 105 12.75 -16.40 -0.69
CA ARG A 105 13.54 -16.30 0.53
C ARG A 105 13.20 -15.07 1.38
N HIS A 106 12.44 -14.12 0.84
CA HIS A 106 11.96 -12.97 1.63
C HIS A 106 10.78 -13.38 2.51
N ALA A 107 10.73 -12.84 3.72
CA ALA A 107 9.63 -13.10 4.65
C ALA A 107 8.29 -12.62 4.08
N PRO A 108 7.17 -13.35 4.33
CA PRO A 108 5.84 -12.86 4.05
C PRO A 108 5.51 -11.61 4.90
N VAL A 109 4.89 -10.62 4.27
CA VAL A 109 4.44 -9.36 4.88
C VAL A 109 2.93 -9.14 4.71
N GLY A 110 2.26 -9.97 3.91
CA GLY A 110 0.82 -9.88 3.66
C GLY A 110 0.29 -11.06 2.85
N ARG A 111 -0.99 -11.00 2.47
CA ARG A 111 -1.66 -12.01 1.66
C ARG A 111 -2.55 -11.36 0.62
N LEU A 112 -2.61 -11.97 -0.56
CA LEU A 112 -3.66 -11.74 -1.56
C LEU A 112 -4.62 -12.92 -1.51
N ARG A 113 -5.93 -12.67 -1.36
CA ARG A 113 -6.94 -13.73 -1.37
C ARG A 113 -7.79 -13.63 -2.63
N VAL A 114 -8.33 -14.76 -3.05
CA VAL A 114 -9.30 -14.77 -4.16
C VAL A 114 -10.55 -13.98 -3.79
N SER A 115 -10.94 -14.00 -2.52
CA SER A 115 -12.07 -13.23 -1.97
C SER A 115 -11.91 -11.71 -2.05
N ASP A 116 -10.67 -11.22 -2.15
CA ASP A 116 -10.38 -9.79 -2.23
C ASP A 116 -10.69 -9.26 -3.65
N GLY A 117 -10.83 -10.17 -4.63
CA GLY A 117 -11.09 -9.84 -6.02
C GLY A 117 -9.80 -9.43 -6.73
N GLY A 118 -9.76 -8.19 -7.21
CA GLY A 118 -8.61 -7.61 -7.87
C GLY A 118 -7.71 -6.84 -6.90
N PHE A 119 -6.53 -6.49 -7.37
CA PHE A 119 -5.56 -5.69 -6.61
C PHE A 119 -4.68 -4.88 -7.57
N ALA A 120 -4.13 -3.79 -7.04
CA ALA A 120 -3.18 -2.94 -7.74
C ALA A 120 -1.77 -3.53 -7.66
N GLY A 121 -1.00 -3.38 -8.73
CA GLY A 121 0.39 -3.74 -8.77
C GLY A 121 1.16 -3.01 -9.85
N ALA A 122 2.49 -3.15 -9.83
CA ALA A 122 3.35 -2.62 -10.87
C ALA A 122 3.03 -3.27 -12.23
N CYS A 123 3.07 -2.50 -13.30
CA CYS A 123 2.99 -3.07 -14.65
C CYS A 123 4.26 -3.82 -15.06
N ALA A 124 5.40 -3.52 -14.42
CA ALA A 124 6.67 -4.20 -14.67
C ALA A 124 6.82 -5.46 -13.81
N VAL A 125 7.46 -6.48 -14.38
CA VAL A 125 7.81 -7.72 -13.68
C VAL A 125 9.30 -7.70 -13.37
N THR A 126 9.66 -7.95 -12.12
CA THR A 126 11.04 -8.01 -11.65
C THR A 126 11.36 -9.45 -11.23
N HIS A 127 12.19 -10.14 -12.03
CA HIS A 127 12.61 -11.52 -11.76
C HIS A 127 11.45 -12.51 -11.49
N GLY A 128 10.32 -12.35 -12.20
CA GLY A 128 9.13 -13.18 -12.01
C GLY A 128 8.25 -12.80 -10.81
N TRP A 129 8.47 -11.62 -10.22
CA TRP A 129 7.66 -11.04 -9.15
C TRP A 129 7.10 -9.69 -9.57
N ILE A 130 5.93 -9.34 -9.05
CA ILE A 130 5.27 -8.05 -9.25
C ILE A 130 5.15 -7.38 -7.88
N ALA A 131 5.51 -6.10 -7.81
CA ALA A 131 5.19 -5.29 -6.64
C ALA A 131 3.68 -5.07 -6.58
N VAL A 132 3.05 -5.34 -5.44
CA VAL A 132 1.60 -5.32 -5.23
C VAL A 132 1.25 -4.59 -3.95
N ARG A 133 0.02 -4.06 -3.91
CA ARG A 133 -0.64 -3.60 -2.69
C ARG A 133 -1.83 -4.51 -2.42
N ALA A 134 -1.81 -5.19 -1.28
CA ALA A 134 -2.92 -6.01 -0.81
C ALA A 134 -4.06 -5.13 -0.26
N ALA A 135 -5.27 -5.71 -0.20
CA ALA A 135 -6.46 -5.02 0.28
C ALA A 135 -6.38 -4.62 1.77
N ASP A 136 -5.53 -5.30 2.56
CA ASP A 136 -5.23 -4.96 3.96
C ASP A 136 -4.23 -3.80 4.09
N GLY A 137 -3.80 -3.20 2.98
CA GLY A 137 -2.84 -2.11 2.93
C GLY A 137 -1.38 -2.57 2.88
N ALA A 138 -1.09 -3.86 3.05
CA ALA A 138 0.29 -4.36 2.97
C ALA A 138 0.85 -4.21 1.55
N SER A 139 2.08 -3.72 1.45
CA SER A 139 2.80 -3.59 0.18
C SER A 139 4.02 -4.51 0.15
N GLY A 140 4.29 -5.12 -1.01
CA GLY A 140 5.43 -6.03 -1.18
C GLY A 140 5.40 -6.70 -2.55
N PHE A 141 5.91 -7.91 -2.65
CA PHE A 141 6.08 -8.63 -3.91
C PHE A 141 5.31 -9.95 -3.91
N ALA A 142 4.58 -10.21 -4.99
CA ALA A 142 3.86 -11.45 -5.25
C ALA A 142 4.39 -12.13 -6.51
N SER A 143 4.37 -13.46 -6.54
CA SER A 143 4.87 -14.20 -7.70
C SER A 143 3.96 -13.99 -8.91
N ALA A 144 4.52 -13.49 -10.01
CA ALA A 144 3.79 -13.19 -11.24
C ALA A 144 3.14 -14.43 -11.87
N ARG A 145 3.63 -15.63 -11.55
CA ARG A 145 3.06 -16.91 -11.99
C ARG A 145 1.56 -17.02 -11.65
N TYR A 146 1.16 -16.50 -10.51
CA TYR A 146 -0.20 -16.60 -9.97
C TYR A 146 -1.04 -15.34 -10.18
N LEU A 147 -0.55 -14.38 -10.98
CA LEU A 147 -1.25 -13.13 -11.25
C LEU A 147 -1.69 -13.08 -12.71
N HIS A 148 -2.97 -12.80 -12.92
CA HIS A 148 -3.54 -12.48 -14.22
C HIS A 148 -3.69 -10.97 -14.33
N ARG A 149 -2.91 -10.34 -15.22
CA ARG A 149 -3.04 -8.90 -15.51
C ARG A 149 -4.37 -8.65 -16.21
N LEU A 150 -5.09 -7.64 -15.76
CA LEU A 150 -6.30 -7.21 -16.45
C LEU A 150 -5.92 -6.38 -17.68
N ASP A 151 -6.61 -6.64 -18.78
CA ASP A 151 -6.49 -5.80 -19.95
C ASP A 151 -7.33 -4.54 -19.76
N LEU A 152 -6.66 -3.39 -19.78
CA LEU A 152 -7.26 -2.07 -19.66
C LEU A 152 -6.91 -1.22 -20.89
N SER A 153 -6.47 -1.86 -21.97
CA SER A 153 -6.30 -1.19 -23.25
C SER A 153 -7.64 -0.61 -23.71
N GLY A 154 -7.61 0.63 -24.21
CA GLY A 154 -8.83 1.36 -24.56
C GLY A 154 -9.57 2.03 -23.40
N ARG A 155 -9.11 1.88 -22.15
CA ARG A 155 -9.71 2.61 -21.01
C ARG A 155 -9.48 4.14 -21.15
N PRO A 156 -10.53 4.98 -21.04
CA PRO A 156 -10.39 6.43 -21.10
C PRO A 156 -9.63 6.99 -19.90
N SER A 157 -9.01 8.16 -20.09
CA SER A 157 -8.34 8.89 -19.01
C SER A 157 -9.35 9.39 -17.98
N LEU A 158 -8.93 9.40 -16.71
CA LEU A 158 -9.75 9.91 -15.62
C LEU A 158 -9.46 11.40 -15.41
N SER A 159 -10.47 12.23 -15.57
CA SER A 159 -10.35 13.69 -15.39
C SER A 159 -11.60 14.30 -14.76
N CYS A 160 -12.47 13.45 -14.22
CA CYS A 160 -13.71 13.85 -13.55
C CYS A 160 -13.81 13.17 -12.17
N ALA A 161 -14.57 13.79 -11.27
CA ALA A 161 -14.83 13.25 -9.95
C ALA A 161 -16.31 12.86 -9.81
N TYR A 162 -16.55 11.82 -9.02
CA TYR A 162 -17.89 11.29 -8.76
C TYR A 162 -18.10 11.06 -7.27
N ARG A 163 -19.37 11.06 -6.83
CA ARG A 163 -19.78 10.47 -5.55
C ARG A 163 -20.78 9.34 -5.82
N LEU A 164 -20.81 8.34 -4.95
CA LEU A 164 -21.86 7.33 -5.00
C LEU A 164 -23.23 7.95 -4.73
N LYS A 165 -24.24 7.44 -5.45
CA LYS A 165 -25.66 7.68 -5.20
C LYS A 165 -26.41 6.34 -5.17
N HIS A 166 -27.53 6.29 -4.46
CA HIS A 166 -28.37 5.09 -4.35
C HIS A 166 -27.64 3.84 -3.79
N VAL A 167 -26.60 4.04 -3.00
CA VAL A 167 -25.90 2.98 -2.25
C VAL A 167 -26.04 3.32 -0.76
N HIS A 168 -26.63 2.41 0.00
CA HIS A 168 -26.87 2.61 1.44
C HIS A 168 -25.56 2.53 2.24
N LYS A 169 -25.59 3.06 3.48
CA LYS A 169 -24.45 2.97 4.41
C LYS A 169 -24.12 1.51 4.70
N GLY A 170 -22.87 1.10 4.51
CA GLY A 170 -22.43 -0.30 4.62
C GLY A 170 -22.54 -1.10 3.32
N GLY A 171 -23.25 -0.58 2.32
CA GLY A 171 -23.26 -1.13 0.96
C GLY A 171 -22.03 -0.75 0.16
N TYR A 172 -21.92 -1.33 -1.03
CA TYR A 172 -20.85 -1.04 -1.98
C TYR A 172 -21.32 -1.17 -3.44
N LEU A 173 -20.62 -0.49 -4.34
CA LEU A 173 -20.72 -0.65 -5.77
C LEU A 173 -19.56 -1.51 -6.27
N ASN A 174 -19.86 -2.53 -7.08
CA ASN A 174 -18.82 -3.33 -7.72
C ASN A 174 -18.10 -2.52 -8.81
N VAL A 175 -16.78 -2.58 -8.79
CA VAL A 175 -15.90 -2.21 -9.90
C VAL A 175 -15.54 -3.48 -10.64
N ARG A 176 -15.66 -3.47 -11.97
CA ARG A 176 -15.50 -4.64 -12.83
C ARG A 176 -14.33 -4.45 -13.81
N GLU A 177 -13.82 -5.55 -14.33
CA GLU A 177 -12.71 -5.55 -15.30
C GLU A 177 -13.04 -4.77 -16.58
N SER A 178 -14.29 -4.76 -17.03
CA SER A 178 -14.76 -4.05 -18.22
C SER A 178 -16.20 -3.54 -18.05
N ALA A 179 -16.66 -2.74 -18.99
CA ALA A 179 -18.01 -2.17 -19.05
C ALA A 179 -19.07 -3.26 -19.28
N GLY A 180 -19.70 -3.75 -18.21
CA GLY A 180 -20.80 -4.72 -18.33
C GLY A 180 -21.03 -5.56 -17.07
N LEU A 181 -22.25 -6.09 -16.92
CA LEU A 181 -22.61 -6.94 -15.77
C LEU A 181 -21.98 -8.34 -15.83
N GLY A 182 -21.65 -8.83 -17.03
CA GLY A 182 -21.02 -10.15 -17.23
C GLY A 182 -19.53 -10.20 -16.86
N HIS A 183 -18.91 -9.05 -16.61
CA HIS A 183 -17.49 -8.95 -16.29
C HIS A 183 -17.22 -9.18 -14.81
N VAL A 184 -16.10 -9.83 -14.48
CA VAL A 184 -15.77 -10.19 -13.09
C VAL A 184 -15.58 -8.92 -12.23
N PRO A 185 -16.14 -8.87 -11.00
CA PRO A 185 -15.82 -7.82 -10.03
C PRO A 185 -14.35 -7.89 -9.59
N VAL A 186 -13.67 -6.75 -9.64
CA VAL A 186 -12.25 -6.60 -9.29
C VAL A 186 -12.02 -5.64 -8.13
N GLY A 187 -13.05 -4.91 -7.72
CA GLY A 187 -12.96 -3.99 -6.59
C GLY A 187 -14.33 -3.56 -6.12
N LYS A 188 -14.33 -2.80 -5.02
CA LYS A 188 -15.55 -2.27 -4.40
C LYS A 188 -15.35 -0.79 -4.09
N ILE A 189 -16.39 -0.01 -4.34
CA ILE A 189 -16.47 1.38 -3.91
C ILE A 189 -17.54 1.49 -2.84
N SER A 190 -17.20 2.02 -1.68
CA SER A 190 -18.16 2.23 -0.59
C SER A 190 -18.48 3.72 -0.41
N PRO A 191 -19.67 4.08 0.11
CA PRO A 191 -19.99 5.49 0.37
C PRO A 191 -19.02 6.20 1.31
N ALA A 192 -18.29 5.46 2.16
CA ALA A 192 -17.31 5.99 3.09
C ALA A 192 -16.01 6.48 2.42
N GLN A 193 -15.71 6.03 1.20
CA GLN A 193 -14.48 6.39 0.48
C GLN A 193 -14.52 7.81 -0.12
N GLY A 194 -15.68 8.47 -0.15
CA GLY A 194 -15.81 9.85 -0.58
C GLY A 194 -15.80 10.03 -2.11
N ASN A 195 -14.89 10.86 -2.62
CA ASN A 195 -14.82 11.20 -4.04
C ASN A 195 -14.09 10.10 -4.82
N ILE A 196 -14.60 9.81 -6.01
CA ILE A 196 -14.14 8.74 -6.89
C ILE A 196 -13.60 9.36 -8.16
N ALA A 197 -12.35 9.06 -8.50
CA ALA A 197 -11.79 9.44 -9.80
C ALA A 197 -12.46 8.63 -10.91
N GLY A 198 -12.91 9.30 -11.97
CA GLY A 198 -13.61 8.67 -13.08
C GLY A 198 -13.38 9.36 -14.42
N ALA A 199 -13.69 8.64 -15.50
CA ALA A 199 -13.74 9.21 -16.83
C ALA A 199 -14.94 10.15 -16.97
N CYS A 200 -14.79 11.20 -17.76
CA CYS A 200 -15.85 12.20 -17.92
C CYS A 200 -17.02 11.73 -18.79
N ALA A 201 -16.77 10.76 -19.67
CA ALA A 201 -17.76 10.11 -20.52
C ALA A 201 -18.04 8.69 -20.02
N ALA A 202 -19.29 8.26 -20.15
CA ALA A 202 -19.68 6.88 -19.90
C ALA A 202 -19.62 6.08 -21.21
N ASP A 203 -19.20 4.83 -21.12
CA ASP A 203 -19.22 3.84 -22.18
C ASP A 203 -20.38 2.88 -21.92
N HIS A 204 -21.43 2.95 -22.75
CA HIS A 204 -22.64 2.12 -22.62
C HIS A 204 -23.23 2.04 -21.19
N GLY A 205 -23.24 3.18 -20.47
CA GLY A 205 -23.75 3.26 -19.10
C GLY A 205 -22.76 2.85 -18.00
N TRP A 206 -21.48 2.69 -18.34
CA TRP A 206 -20.38 2.42 -17.40
C TRP A 206 -19.36 3.54 -17.40
N VAL A 207 -18.80 3.85 -16.24
CA VAL A 207 -17.74 4.86 -16.09
C VAL A 207 -16.47 4.13 -15.68
N ALA A 208 -15.38 4.39 -16.39
CA ALA A 208 -14.06 3.97 -15.95
C ALA A 208 -13.72 4.70 -14.65
N VAL A 209 -13.36 3.98 -13.59
CA VAL A 209 -13.07 4.53 -12.25
C VAL A 209 -11.88 3.83 -11.60
N ASP A 210 -11.17 4.53 -10.73
CA ASP A 210 -10.17 3.92 -9.85
C ASP A 210 -10.75 3.78 -8.43
N THR A 211 -10.55 2.62 -7.80
CA THR A 211 -10.88 2.46 -6.38
C THR A 211 -9.91 3.27 -5.51
N ALA A 212 -10.26 3.48 -4.24
CA ALA A 212 -9.36 4.10 -3.26
C ALA A 212 -8.03 3.34 -3.10
N ASP A 213 -8.04 2.03 -3.35
CA ASP A 213 -6.84 1.17 -3.31
C ASP A 213 -6.03 1.20 -4.62
N GLY A 214 -6.43 2.05 -5.57
CA GLY A 214 -5.77 2.22 -6.86
C GLY A 214 -6.05 1.11 -7.86
N ILE A 215 -7.17 0.37 -7.71
CA ILE A 215 -7.57 -0.67 -8.65
C ILE A 215 -8.37 0.00 -9.79
N PRO A 216 -7.83 0.10 -11.01
CA PRO A 216 -8.59 0.57 -12.15
C PRO A 216 -9.65 -0.44 -12.58
N GLY A 217 -10.82 0.06 -12.97
CA GLY A 217 -11.87 -0.74 -13.59
C GLY A 217 -13.06 0.12 -14.04
N TRP A 218 -14.24 -0.50 -14.06
CA TRP A 218 -15.50 0.09 -14.54
C TRP A 218 -16.62 -0.06 -13.52
N ALA A 219 -17.38 1.01 -13.31
CA ALA A 219 -18.52 1.04 -12.41
C ALA A 219 -19.78 1.54 -13.13
N SER A 220 -20.94 1.04 -12.74
CA SER A 220 -22.20 1.45 -13.39
C SER A 220 -22.51 2.92 -13.13
N ALA A 221 -22.72 3.69 -14.19
CA ALA A 221 -23.03 5.12 -14.13
C ALA A 221 -24.33 5.39 -13.35
N ARG A 222 -25.25 4.42 -13.28
CA ARG A 222 -26.51 4.51 -12.54
C ARG A 222 -26.31 4.83 -11.05
N TYR A 223 -25.17 4.44 -10.48
CA TYR A 223 -24.84 4.62 -9.06
C TYR A 223 -23.81 5.75 -8.85
N LEU A 224 -23.46 6.49 -9.90
CA LEU A 224 -22.50 7.57 -9.84
C LEU A 224 -23.18 8.92 -10.09
N ARG A 225 -22.79 9.92 -9.30
CA ARG A 225 -23.14 11.33 -9.51
C ARG A 225 -21.86 12.10 -9.77
N LYS A 226 -21.73 12.68 -10.98
CA LYS A 226 -20.60 13.53 -11.35
C LYS A 226 -20.59 14.78 -10.45
N ILE A 227 -19.42 15.13 -9.94
CA ILE A 227 -19.19 16.37 -9.20
C ILE A 227 -18.73 17.42 -10.23
N PRO A 228 -19.31 18.64 -10.20
CA PRO A 228 -18.83 19.76 -11.02
C PRO A 228 -17.38 20.13 -10.73
#